data_AF-A0A357Z837-F1
#
_entry.id   AF-A0A357Z837-F1
#
_cell.length_a   1.000
_cell.length_b   1.000
_cell.length_c   1.000
_cell.angle_alpha   90.00
_cell.angle_beta   90.00
_cell.angle_gamma   90.00
#
_symmetry.space_group_name_H-M   'P 1'
#
loop_
_entity.id
_entity.type
_entity.pdbx_description
1 polymer ?
#
loop_
_entity_poly.entity_id
_entity_poly.type
_entity_poly.pdbx_seq_one_letter_code
_entity_poly.pdbx_strand_id
1 'polypeptide(L)'
;MIKNFEDITCELTPDEKRLVPVIIRGLNLKSKANPIKGADIVAAINGQKERYGIKQFSEPRLRKIVNFIRTEGILPVIGTSNGYYVSYDPDELNGQIESLTQRADAIMSSANGLKKFII
;
A
#
# COMPACT_ATOMS: atom_id res chain seq x y z
N MET A 1 13.26 -6.52 -3.62
CA MET A 1 12.37 -7.30 -4.51
C MET A 1 12.11 -8.66 -3.88
N ILE A 2 10.91 -9.22 -4.04
CA ILE A 2 10.55 -10.54 -3.51
C ILE A 2 10.72 -11.57 -4.64
N LYS A 3 11.34 -12.72 -4.32
CA LYS A 3 11.55 -13.82 -5.27
C LYS A 3 10.22 -14.29 -5.88
N ASN A 4 10.15 -14.43 -7.20
CA ASN A 4 8.97 -14.79 -8.00
C ASN A 4 7.84 -13.74 -8.05
N PHE A 5 8.04 -12.56 -7.45
CA PHE A 5 7.10 -11.44 -7.49
C PHE A 5 7.79 -10.14 -7.89
N GLU A 6 8.90 -10.22 -8.61
CA GLU A 6 9.78 -9.11 -8.94
C GLU A 6 9.04 -8.02 -9.73
N ASP A 7 8.21 -8.40 -10.70
CA ASP A 7 7.47 -7.46 -11.55
C ASP A 7 6.50 -6.56 -10.78
N ILE A 8 5.92 -7.08 -9.69
CA ILE A 8 4.97 -6.34 -8.85
C ILE A 8 5.63 -5.79 -7.58
N THR A 9 6.78 -6.34 -7.18
CA THR A 9 7.53 -5.94 -5.98
C THR A 9 8.81 -5.14 -6.26
N CYS A 10 9.08 -4.84 -7.53
CA CYS A 10 10.08 -3.87 -7.95
C CYS A 10 9.83 -2.53 -7.24
N GLU A 11 10.92 -1.78 -7.09
CA GLU A 11 10.86 -0.41 -6.59
C GLU A 11 9.85 0.44 -7.38
N LEU A 12 9.38 1.54 -6.80
CA LEU A 12 8.54 2.47 -7.53
C LEU A 12 9.31 2.99 -8.76
N THR A 13 8.73 2.81 -9.95
CA THR A 13 9.30 3.37 -11.17
C THR A 13 9.28 4.90 -11.10
N PRO A 14 10.09 5.62 -11.90
CA PRO A 14 10.05 7.08 -11.94
C PRO A 14 8.65 7.64 -12.20
N ASP A 15 7.86 6.98 -13.05
CA ASP A 15 6.49 7.40 -13.34
C ASP A 15 5.55 7.21 -12.15
N GLU A 16 5.75 6.16 -11.36
CA GLU A 16 4.93 5.93 -10.16
C GLU A 16 5.34 6.82 -8.99
N LYS A 17 6.62 7.20 -8.91
CA LYS A 17 7.03 8.26 -7.98
C LYS A 17 6.31 9.58 -8.27
N ARG A 18 5.99 9.88 -9.54
CA ARG A 18 5.16 11.05 -9.91
C ARG A 18 3.70 10.91 -9.45
N LEU A 19 3.20 9.69 -9.26
CA LEU A 19 1.86 9.44 -8.71
C LEU A 19 1.77 9.62 -7.20
N VAL A 20 2.89 9.51 -6.46
CA VAL A 20 2.90 9.61 -4.99
C VAL A 20 2.22 10.89 -4.48
N PRO A 21 2.56 12.11 -4.98
CA PRO A 21 1.88 13.33 -4.55
C PRO A 21 0.39 13.37 -4.91
N VAL A 22 0.00 12.74 -6.02
CA VAL A 22 -1.42 12.66 -6.44
C VAL A 22 -2.21 11.79 -5.46
N ILE A 23 -1.65 10.62 -5.10
CA ILE A 23 -2.27 9.68 -4.16
C ILE A 23 -2.33 10.28 -2.76
N ILE A 24 -1.27 10.95 -2.30
CA ILE A 24 -1.25 11.65 -1.00
C ILE A 24 -2.37 12.70 -0.94
N ARG A 25 -2.51 13.54 -1.98
CA ARG A 25 -3.60 14.53 -2.03
C ARG A 25 -4.97 13.88 -1.97
N GLY A 26 -5.19 12.78 -2.70
CA GLY A 26 -6.46 12.05 -2.67
C GLY A 26 -6.76 11.44 -1.31
N LEU A 27 -5.76 10.83 -0.66
CA LEU A 27 -5.89 10.21 0.66
C LEU A 27 -6.08 11.22 1.79
N ASN A 28 -5.46 12.41 1.70
CA ASN A 28 -5.66 13.50 2.67
C ASN A 28 -7.11 14.00 2.76
N LEU A 29 -7.93 13.72 1.75
CA LEU A 29 -9.37 14.04 1.75
C LEU A 29 -10.23 12.93 2.40
N LYS A 30 -9.59 11.85 2.87
CA LYS A 30 -10.23 10.65 3.40
C LYS A 30 -9.92 10.49 4.87
N SER A 31 -10.97 10.20 5.62
CA SER A 31 -10.99 9.94 7.05
C SER A 31 -11.72 8.62 7.30
N LYS A 32 -11.74 8.17 8.55
CA LYS A 32 -12.48 6.97 8.97
C LYS A 32 -13.97 7.01 8.56
N ALA A 33 -14.58 8.19 8.53
CA ALA A 33 -15.98 8.37 8.17
C ALA A 33 -16.26 8.25 6.66
N ASN A 34 -15.23 8.43 5.83
CA ASN A 34 -15.36 8.41 4.37
C ASN A 34 -14.16 7.70 3.69
N PRO A 35 -13.91 6.43 4.01
CA PRO A 35 -12.81 5.68 3.41
C PRO A 35 -13.03 5.48 1.91
N ILE A 36 -11.95 5.22 1.17
CA ILE A 36 -12.01 4.93 -0.27
C ILE A 36 -11.47 3.53 -0.57
N LYS A 37 -12.14 2.77 -1.44
CA LYS A 37 -11.68 1.42 -1.80
C LYS A 37 -10.47 1.49 -2.73
N GLY A 38 -9.60 0.49 -2.64
CA GLY A 38 -8.44 0.38 -3.52
C GLY A 38 -8.82 0.36 -5.00
N ALA A 39 -9.87 -0.39 -5.34
CA ALA A 39 -10.45 -0.44 -6.68
C ALA A 39 -10.85 0.95 -7.21
N ASP A 40 -11.47 1.79 -6.37
CA ASP A 40 -11.90 3.14 -6.76
C ASP A 40 -10.69 4.06 -7.02
N ILE A 41 -9.66 3.98 -6.17
CA ILE A 41 -8.40 4.73 -6.40
C ILE A 41 -7.79 4.28 -7.74
N VAL A 42 -7.72 2.98 -7.98
CA VAL A 42 -7.14 2.42 -9.19
C VAL A 42 -7.92 2.84 -10.43
N ALA A 43 -9.25 2.79 -10.38
CA ALA A 43 -10.11 3.25 -11.46
C ALA A 43 -9.91 4.74 -11.74
N ALA A 44 -9.86 5.59 -10.71
CA ALA A 44 -9.67 7.02 -10.84
C ALA A 44 -8.31 7.41 -11.47
N ILE A 45 -7.24 6.69 -11.10
CA ILE A 45 -5.90 6.90 -11.68
C ILE A 45 -5.86 6.41 -13.13
N ASN A 46 -6.43 5.23 -13.43
CA ASN A 46 -6.47 4.69 -14.79
C ASN A 46 -7.34 5.52 -15.74
N GLY A 47 -8.41 6.15 -15.25
CA GLY A 47 -9.21 7.12 -16.00
C GLY A 47 -8.43 8.37 -16.44
N GLN A 48 -7.25 8.59 -15.86
CA GLN A 48 -6.34 9.70 -16.18
C GLN A 48 -4.95 9.20 -16.60
N LYS A 49 -4.84 7.96 -17.08
CA LYS A 49 -3.55 7.32 -17.38
C LYS A 49 -2.70 8.11 -18.40
N GLU A 50 -3.34 8.73 -19.39
CA GLU A 50 -2.68 9.57 -20.40
C GLU A 50 -2.07 10.83 -19.77
N ARG A 51 -2.82 11.50 -18.88
CA ARG A 51 -2.35 12.67 -18.12
C ARG A 51 -1.11 12.35 -17.29
N TYR A 52 -1.06 11.14 -16.72
CA TYR A 52 0.04 10.71 -15.87
C TYR A 52 1.16 9.98 -16.64
N GLY A 53 1.01 9.76 -17.95
CA GLY A 53 2.00 9.05 -18.76
C GLY A 53 2.19 7.59 -18.36
N ILE A 54 1.17 6.94 -17.78
CA ILE A 54 1.25 5.54 -17.33
C ILE A 54 0.43 4.63 -18.23
N LYS A 55 0.88 3.38 -18.40
CA LYS A 55 0.15 2.38 -19.19
C LYS A 55 -1.03 1.78 -18.43
N GLN A 56 -0.77 1.32 -17.21
CA GLN A 56 -1.76 0.67 -16.35
C GLN A 56 -1.34 0.82 -14.89
N PHE A 57 -2.29 1.18 -14.04
CA PHE A 57 -2.16 1.16 -12.59
C PHE A 57 -2.98 0.00 -12.01
N SER A 58 -2.47 -0.63 -10.95
CA SER A 58 -3.08 -1.82 -10.34
C SER A 58 -3.03 -1.74 -8.82
N GLU A 59 -3.88 -2.53 -8.14
CA GLU A 59 -3.89 -2.54 -6.67
C GLU A 59 -2.55 -2.97 -6.03
N PRO A 60 -1.77 -3.93 -6.59
CA PRO A 60 -0.41 -4.17 -6.11
C PRO A 60 0.47 -2.92 -6.13
N ARG A 61 0.40 -2.09 -7.18
CA ARG A 61 1.17 -0.85 -7.29
C ARG A 61 0.66 0.22 -6.31
N LEU A 62 -0.66 0.31 -6.10
CA LEU A 62 -1.23 1.13 -5.04
C LEU A 62 -0.71 0.73 -3.66
N ARG A 63 -0.72 -0.58 -3.33
CA ARG A 63 -0.19 -1.09 -2.05
C ARG A 63 1.29 -0.76 -1.88
N LYS A 64 2.08 -0.80 -2.96
CA LYS A 64 3.48 -0.37 -2.96
C LYS A 64 3.65 1.10 -2.62
N ILE A 65 2.84 1.97 -3.22
CA ILE A 65 2.87 3.41 -2.91
C ILE A 65 2.44 3.68 -1.46
N VAL A 66 1.37 3.04 -0.99
CA VAL A 66 0.93 3.16 0.40
C VAL A 66 2.00 2.67 1.37
N ASN A 67 2.69 1.57 1.04
CA ASN A 67 3.82 1.10 1.83
C ASN A 67 4.95 2.12 1.88
N PHE A 68 5.35 2.67 0.74
CA PHE A 68 6.36 3.73 0.66
C PHE A 68 6.00 4.93 1.55
N ILE A 69 4.76 5.43 1.44
CA ILE A 69 4.26 6.54 2.26
C ILE A 69 4.42 6.27 3.77
N ARG A 70 4.11 5.04 4.21
CA ARG A 70 4.21 4.63 5.62
C ARG A 70 5.66 4.45 6.07
N THR A 71 6.49 3.80 5.26
CA THR A 71 7.90 3.56 5.55
C THR A 71 8.67 4.87 5.72
N GLU A 72 8.37 5.86 4.90
CA GLU A 72 9.00 7.20 4.95
C GLU A 72 8.35 8.15 5.97
N GLY A 73 7.30 7.72 6.68
CA GLY A 73 6.60 8.56 7.67
C GLY A 73 5.89 9.79 7.08
N ILE A 74 5.54 9.77 5.79
CA ILE A 74 4.98 10.93 5.07
C ILE A 74 3.53 11.20 5.47
N LEU A 75 2.72 10.16 5.60
CA LEU A 75 1.29 10.27 5.91
C LEU A 75 0.80 9.04 6.67
N PRO A 76 0.03 9.18 7.76
CA PRO A 76 -0.46 8.06 8.54
C PRO A 76 -1.68 7.42 7.89
N VAL A 77 -1.44 6.72 6.79
CA VAL A 77 -2.49 6.03 6.02
C VAL A 77 -2.92 4.76 6.76
N ILE A 78 -4.20 4.64 7.06
CA ILE A 78 -4.83 3.41 7.57
C ILE A 78 -5.46 2.65 6.39
N GLY A 79 -5.34 1.33 6.40
CA GLY A 79 -5.87 0.44 5.38
C GLY A 79 -6.62 -0.72 6.02
N THR A 80 -7.91 -0.80 5.75
CA THR A 80 -8.83 -1.83 6.27
C THR A 80 -9.63 -2.46 5.13
N SER A 81 -10.48 -3.45 5.45
CA SER A 81 -11.48 -3.96 4.50
C SER A 81 -12.44 -2.87 4.00
N ASN A 82 -12.66 -1.81 4.79
CA ASN A 82 -13.49 -0.67 4.42
C ASN A 82 -12.80 0.31 3.46
N GLY A 83 -11.48 0.20 3.29
CA GLY A 83 -10.70 1.02 2.37
C GLY A 83 -9.54 1.74 3.05
N TYR A 84 -9.02 2.74 2.34
CA TYR A 84 -7.91 3.59 2.75
C TYR A 84 -8.41 4.94 3.25
N TYR A 85 -7.76 5.46 4.28
CA TYR A 85 -8.00 6.80 4.82
C TYR A 85 -6.79 7.27 5.63
N VAL A 86 -6.78 8.53 6.06
CA VAL A 86 -5.78 9.09 6.97
C VAL A 86 -6.35 9.19 8.37
N SER A 87 -5.55 8.83 9.37
CA SER A 87 -5.89 9.04 10.77
C SER A 87 -4.65 9.38 11.58
N TYR A 88 -4.83 10.25 12.57
CA TYR A 88 -3.80 10.60 13.56
C TYR A 88 -4.18 10.09 14.95
N ASP A 89 -5.28 9.34 15.07
CA ASP A 89 -5.71 8.71 16.32
C ASP A 89 -4.69 7.64 16.73
N PRO A 90 -4.05 7.76 17.91
CA PRO A 90 -3.06 6.79 18.39
C PRO A 90 -3.56 5.36 18.39
N ASP A 91 -4.85 5.13 18.70
CA ASP A 91 -5.40 3.78 18.77
C ASP A 91 -5.49 3.14 17.38
N GLU A 92 -5.88 3.90 16.36
CA GLU A 92 -5.91 3.42 14.98
C GLU A 92 -4.51 3.17 14.43
N LEU A 93 -3.54 4.01 14.80
CA LEU A 93 -2.14 3.82 14.43
C LEU A 93 -1.57 2.56 15.07
N ASN A 94 -1.80 2.37 16.36
CA ASN A 94 -1.39 1.16 17.09
C ASN A 94 -2.02 -0.09 16.47
N GLY A 95 -3.32 -0.06 16.15
CA GLY A 95 -3.99 -1.17 15.48
C GLY A 95 -3.44 -1.46 14.07
N GLN A 96 -3.09 -0.41 13.31
CA GLN A 96 -2.47 -0.59 11.99
C GLN A 96 -1.05 -1.17 12.10
N ILE A 97 -0.26 -0.74 13.09
CA ILE A 97 1.08 -1.27 13.40
C ILE A 97 0.96 -2.74 13.78
N GLU A 98 0.09 -3.08 14.72
CA GLU A 98 -0.14 -4.45 15.17
C GLU A 98 -0.51 -5.37 13.99
N SER A 99 -1.45 -4.95 13.15
CA SER A 99 -1.87 -5.69 11.96
C SER A 99 -0.72 -5.91 10.96
N LEU A 100 0.20 -4.93 10.80
CA LEU A 100 1.39 -5.08 9.95
C LEU A 100 2.36 -6.09 10.55
N THR A 101 2.63 -6.01 11.85
CA THR A 101 3.53 -6.91 12.59
C THR A 101 3.03 -8.35 12.55
N GLN A 102 1.75 -8.59 12.87
CA GLN A 102 1.16 -9.93 12.84
C GLN A 102 1.27 -10.60 11.45
N ARG A 103 1.11 -9.82 10.37
CA ARG A 103 1.29 -10.34 9.01
C ARG A 103 2.75 -10.68 8.71
N ALA A 104 3.69 -9.86 9.16
CA ALA A 104 5.12 -10.16 9.04
C ALA A 104 5.46 -11.46 9.79
N ASP A 105 4.95 -11.63 11.01
CA ASP A 105 5.16 -12.82 11.84
C ASP A 105 4.56 -14.09 11.22
N ALA A 106 3.38 -13.97 10.62
CA ALA A 106 2.75 -15.08 9.89
C ALA A 106 3.58 -15.53 8.69
N ILE A 107 4.08 -14.57 7.89
CA ILE A 107 4.98 -14.85 6.76
C ILE A 107 6.26 -15.53 7.24
N MET A 108 6.87 -15.02 8.32
CA MET A 108 8.09 -15.59 8.90
C MET A 108 7.86 -17.01 9.44
N SER A 109 6.71 -17.26 10.06
CA SER A 109 6.31 -18.58 10.55
C SER A 109 6.18 -19.59 9.41
N SER A 110 5.55 -19.21 8.29
CA SER A 110 5.48 -20.04 7.08
C SER A 110 6.87 -20.34 6.51
N ALA A 111 7.74 -19.32 6.40
CA ALA A 111 9.11 -19.51 5.93
C ALA A 111 9.90 -20.46 6.83
N ASN A 112 9.77 -20.32 8.15
CA ASN A 112 10.42 -21.22 9.12
C ASN A 112 9.87 -22.64 9.07
N GLY A 113 8.57 -22.82 8.77
CA GLY A 113 7.98 -24.13 8.50
C GLY A 113 8.62 -24.83 7.30
N LEU A 114 8.83 -24.10 6.19
CA LEU A 114 9.49 -24.62 4.99
C LEU A 114 10.96 -24.98 5.23
N LYS A 115 11.68 -24.21 6.06
CA LYS A 115 13.08 -24.51 6.41
C LYS A 115 13.27 -25.91 7.00
N LYS A 116 12.26 -26.47 7.69
CA LYS A 116 12.34 -27.81 8.29
C LYS A 116 12.53 -28.94 7.27
N PHE A 117 12.24 -28.70 5.99
CA PHE A 117 12.42 -29.68 4.91
C PHE A 117 13.79 -29.58 4.21
N ILE A 118 14.62 -28.62 4.61
CA ILE A 118 15.96 -28.38 4.04
C ILE A 118 17.06 -28.79 5.05
N ILE A 119 16.66 -29.34 6.21
CA ILE A 119 17.55 -29.86 7.25
C ILE A 119 17.74 -31.37 7.04
#